data_AF-A0ABD5WV24-F1
#
_entry.id   AF-A0ABD5WV24-F1
#
_cell.length_a   1.000
_cell.length_b   1.000
_cell.length_c   1.000
_cell.angle_alpha   90.00
_cell.angle_beta   90.00
_cell.angle_gamma   90.00
#
_symmetry.space_group_name_H-M   'P 1'
#
loop_
_entity.id
_entity.type
_entity.pdbx_description
1 polymer ?
#
loop_
_entity_poly.entity_id
_entity_poly.type
_entity_poly.pdbx_seq_one_letter_code
_entity_poly.pdbx_strand_id
1 'polypeptide(L)'
;MTPDSDGPDRPLPIEELLDTPDQSLVYELKLEPNSGLPRKLAIEPATDGEKWTLHEFEYNGCIWRQVGSEQLDEFSTQVTAEG
;
A
#
# COMPACT_ATOMS: atom_id res chain seq x y z
N MET A 1 -12.67 34.39 14.31
CA MET A 1 -12.87 32.94 14.38
C MET A 1 -12.87 32.43 12.96
N THR A 2 -11.71 32.02 12.47
CA THR A 2 -11.57 31.31 11.20
C THR A 2 -11.87 29.84 11.49
N PRO A 3 -12.81 29.19 10.79
CA PRO A 3 -12.96 27.74 10.93
C PRO A 3 -11.65 27.11 10.44
N ASP A 4 -11.09 26.25 11.28
CA ASP A 4 -9.91 25.46 10.98
C ASP A 4 -10.12 24.75 9.63
N SER A 5 -9.23 25.04 8.69
CA SER A 5 -9.11 24.27 7.45
C SER A 5 -8.59 22.89 7.84
N ASP A 6 -9.53 21.99 8.11
CA ASP A 6 -9.30 20.55 8.14
C ASP A 6 -8.68 20.17 6.78
N GLY A 7 -7.39 19.83 6.80
CA GLY A 7 -6.59 19.62 5.60
C GLY A 7 -7.07 18.43 4.78
N PRO A 8 -6.78 18.39 3.47
CA PRO A 8 -7.30 17.38 2.53
C PRO A 8 -6.72 15.96 2.69
N ASP A 9 -5.96 15.66 3.74
CA ASP A 9 -5.26 14.37 3.91
C ASP A 9 -6.04 13.36 4.77
N ARG A 10 -7.37 13.43 4.78
CA ARG A 10 -8.16 12.33 5.34
C ARG A 10 -8.10 11.15 4.36
N PRO A 11 -7.67 9.95 4.79
CA PRO A 11 -7.76 8.76 3.94
C PRO A 11 -9.22 8.55 3.54
N LEU A 12 -9.48 8.49 2.23
CA LEU A 12 -10.80 8.19 1.72
C LEU A 12 -11.15 6.71 2.02
N PRO A 13 -12.44 6.40 2.24
CA PRO A 13 -12.91 5.02 2.27
C PRO A 13 -12.52 4.29 0.98
N ILE A 14 -12.25 2.99 1.06
CA ILE A 14 -11.86 2.17 -0.10
C ILE A 14 -12.96 2.22 -1.17
N GLU A 15 -14.22 2.25 -0.76
CA GLU A 15 -15.38 2.31 -1.65
C GLU A 15 -15.40 3.58 -2.51
N GLU A 16 -15.01 4.73 -1.94
CA GLU A 16 -14.95 6.01 -2.66
C GLU A 16 -13.74 6.09 -3.60
N LEU A 17 -12.63 5.46 -3.22
CA LEU A 17 -11.44 5.34 -4.07
C LEU A 17 -11.69 4.44 -5.30
N LEU A 18 -12.43 3.35 -5.12
CA LEU A 18 -12.81 2.42 -6.20
C LEU A 18 -13.76 3.05 -7.22
N ASP A 19 -14.63 3.96 -6.79
CA ASP A 19 -15.58 4.67 -7.66
C ASP A 19 -14.94 5.86 -8.41
N THR A 20 -13.67 6.18 -8.13
CA THR A 20 -12.98 7.27 -8.82
C THR A 20 -12.32 6.77 -10.11
N PRO A 21 -12.82 7.16 -11.30
CA PRO A 21 -12.20 6.75 -12.56
C PRO A 21 -10.76 7.29 -12.66
N ASP A 22 -9.87 6.49 -13.26
CA ASP A 22 -8.44 6.79 -13.49
C ASP A 22 -7.54 6.89 -12.24
N GLN A 23 -7.98 6.46 -11.05
CA GLN A 23 -7.07 6.29 -9.93
C GLN A 23 -6.33 4.94 -9.99
N SER A 24 -5.01 5.00 -10.14
CA SER A 24 -4.15 3.85 -9.85
C SER A 24 -4.14 3.62 -8.35
N LEU A 25 -4.94 2.65 -7.90
CA LEU A 25 -4.99 2.26 -6.49
C LEU A 25 -3.71 1.49 -6.14
N VAL A 26 -2.92 2.05 -5.23
CA VAL A 26 -1.75 1.38 -4.66
C VAL A 26 -2.16 0.75 -3.34
N TYR A 27 -2.03 -0.57 -3.26
CA TYR A 27 -2.20 -1.28 -1.99
C TYR A 27 -0.89 -1.27 -1.22
N GLU A 28 -0.88 -0.67 -0.03
CA GLU A 28 0.27 -0.68 0.87
C GLU A 28 -0.04 -1.48 2.14
N LEU A 29 0.74 -2.54 2.39
CA LEU A 29 0.71 -3.29 3.65
C LEU A 29 1.97 -2.97 4.46
N LYS A 30 1.79 -2.37 5.64
CA LYS A 30 2.86 -2.17 6.62
C LYS A 30 2.86 -3.31 7.63
N LEU A 31 4.01 -3.95 7.77
CA LEU A 31 4.27 -5.00 8.75
C LEU A 31 5.22 -4.43 9.81
N GLU A 32 4.69 -4.27 11.02
CA GLU A 32 5.45 -3.86 12.21
C GLU A 32 5.70 -5.10 13.07
N PRO A 33 6.82 -5.82 12.85
CA PRO A 33 7.06 -7.04 13.61
C PRO A 33 7.43 -6.70 15.07
N ASN A 34 7.07 -7.59 15.99
CA ASN A 34 7.51 -7.49 17.39
C ASN A 34 9.05 -7.56 17.55
N SER A 35 9.76 -8.04 16.52
CA SER A 35 11.22 -8.08 16.44
C SER A 35 11.69 -8.05 14.98
N GLY A 36 12.78 -7.34 14.69
CA GLY A 36 13.33 -7.18 13.33
C GLY A 36 13.13 -5.77 12.77
N LEU A 37 13.50 -5.56 11.51
CA LEU A 37 13.28 -4.28 10.83
C LEU A 37 11.85 -4.22 10.26
N PRO A 38 11.13 -3.08 10.37
CA PRO A 38 9.85 -2.90 9.74
C PRO A 38 9.89 -3.17 8.23
N ARG A 39 8.82 -3.76 7.71
CA ARG A 39 8.68 -4.07 6.29
C ARG A 39 7.41 -3.46 5.72
N LYS A 40 7.45 -3.17 4.44
CA LYS A 40 6.34 -2.60 3.70
C LYS A 40 6.26 -3.27 2.34
N LEU A 41 5.06 -3.67 1.95
CA LEU A 41 4.75 -4.18 0.62
C LEU A 41 3.89 -3.14 -0.09
N ALA A 42 4.22 -2.81 -1.34
CA ALA A 42 3.38 -1.99 -2.21
C ALA A 42 3.04 -2.79 -3.46
N ILE A 43 1.76 -2.77 -3.85
CA ILE A 43 1.27 -3.47 -5.03
C ILE A 43 0.56 -2.46 -5.91
N GLU A 44 1.01 -2.37 -7.15
CA GLU A 44 0.51 -1.44 -8.16
C GLU A 44 0.28 -2.17 -9.49
N PRO A 45 -0.66 -1.70 -10.32
CA PRO A 45 -0.82 -2.20 -11.68
C PRO A 45 0.50 -2.04 -12.44
N ALA A 46 0.88 -3.07 -13.20
CA ALA A 46 1.96 -2.95 -14.17
C ALA A 46 1.58 -1.96 -15.27
N THR A 47 2.57 -1.44 -16.00
CA THR A 47 2.35 -0.43 -17.06
C THR A 47 1.42 -0.93 -18.18
N ASP A 48 1.31 -2.25 -18.37
CA ASP A 48 0.39 -2.86 -19.32
C ASP A 48 -1.05 -2.99 -18.81
N GLY A 49 -1.29 -2.80 -17.50
CA GLY A 49 -2.59 -2.93 -16.86
C GLY A 49 -3.12 -4.37 -16.76
N GLU A 50 -2.37 -5.36 -17.24
CA GLU A 50 -2.78 -6.77 -17.22
C GLU A 50 -2.19 -7.53 -16.03
N LYS A 51 -1.06 -7.05 -15.52
CA LYS A 51 -0.34 -7.65 -14.39
C LYS A 51 -0.24 -6.68 -13.22
N TRP A 52 0.25 -7.18 -12.10
CA TRP A 52 0.60 -6.39 -10.93
C TRP A 52 2.11 -6.44 -10.69
N THR A 53 2.66 -5.38 -10.09
CA THR A 53 4.03 -5.38 -9.59
C THR A 53 3.99 -5.29 -8.07
N LEU A 54 4.56 -6.29 -7.40
CA LEU A 54 4.84 -6.26 -5.98
C LEU A 54 6.20 -5.61 -5.76
N HIS A 55 6.27 -4.67 -4.83
CA HIS A 55 7.51 -4.05 -4.36
C HIS A 55 7.68 -4.31 -2.87
N GLU A 56 8.86 -4.82 -2.50
CA GLU A 56 9.20 -5.05 -1.10
C GLU A 56 10.15 -3.96 -0.61
N PHE A 57 9.85 -3.39 0.55
CA PHE A 57 10.69 -2.41 1.22
C PHE A 57 11.04 -2.82 2.63
N GLU A 58 12.27 -2.50 3.03
CA GLU A 58 12.77 -2.65 4.39
C GLU A 58 13.17 -1.28 4.95
N TYR A 59 12.77 -1.01 6.20
CA TYR A 59 13.19 0.21 6.88
C TYR A 59 14.54 0.00 7.56
N ASN A 60 15.54 0.83 7.23
CA ASN A 60 16.87 0.72 7.82
C ASN A 60 17.10 1.59 9.07
N GLY A 61 16.04 2.21 9.61
CA GLY A 61 16.13 3.17 10.71
C GLY A 61 16.06 4.64 10.27
N CYS A 62 16.20 4.94 8.98
CA CYS A 62 16.08 6.31 8.45
C CYS A 62 15.20 6.40 7.20
N ILE A 63 15.34 5.47 6.27
CA ILE A 63 14.60 5.45 5.01
C ILE A 63 14.10 4.06 4.68
N TRP A 64 13.03 4.01 3.88
CA TRP A 64 12.59 2.80 3.22
C TRP A 64 13.49 2.53 2.02
N ARG A 65 14.13 1.36 1.99
CA ARG A 65 14.86 0.88 0.81
C ARG A 65 14.07 -0.22 0.13
N GLN A 66 13.96 -0.18 -1.20
CA GLN A 66 13.42 -1.30 -1.94
C GLN A 66 14.43 -2.45 -1.90
N VAL A 67 13.97 -3.63 -1.51
CA VAL A 67 14.78 -4.85 -1.38
C VAL A 67 14.33 -5.97 -2.31
N GLY A 68 13.14 -5.85 -2.91
CA GLY A 68 12.59 -6.84 -3.83
C GLY A 68 11.56 -6.24 -4.80
N SER A 69 11.36 -6.95 -5.91
CA SER A 69 10.29 -6.68 -6.88
C SER A 69 9.91 -7.98 -7.61
N GLU A 70 8.62 -8.19 -7.83
CA GLU A 70 8.08 -9.36 -8.52
C GLU A 70 6.86 -8.97 -9.37
N GLN A 71 6.69 -9.61 -10.54
CA GLN A 71 5.46 -9.53 -11.32
C GLN A 71 4.47 -10.61 -10.88
N LEU A 72 3.23 -10.22 -10.67
CA LEU A 72 2.13 -11.11 -10.31
C LEU A 72 1.08 -11.08 -11.43
N ASP A 73 0.62 -12.27 -11.83
CA ASP A 73 -0.50 -12.37 -12.77
C ASP A 73 -1.84 -12.05 -12.09
N GLU A 74 -1.98 -12.36 -10.79
CA GLU A 74 -3.15 -12.07 -9.97
C GLU A 74 -2.73 -11.73 -8.53
N PHE A 75 -3.50 -10.89 -7.84
CA PHE A 75 -3.29 -10.56 -6.43
C PHE A 75 -4.62 -10.55 -5.65
N SER A 76 -4.62 -11.14 -4.46
CA SER A 76 -5.72 -11.05 -3.50
C SER A 76 -5.20 -10.96 -2.06
N THR A 77 -5.98 -10.34 -1.17
CA THR A 77 -5.67 -10.27 0.27
C THR A 77 -6.69 -11.06 1.08
N GLN A 78 -6.21 -11.81 2.08
CA GLN A 78 -7.05 -12.48 3.06
C GLN A 78 -6.46 -12.29 4.44
N VAL A 79 -7.30 -11.92 5.42
CA VAL A 79 -6.91 -11.86 6.84
C VAL A 79 -7.43 -13.11 7.52
N THR A 80 -6.53 -13.93 8.04
CA THR A 80 -6.86 -15.08 8.89
C THR A 80 -6.51 -14.75 10.33
N ALA A 81 -7.48 -14.84 11.24
CA ALA A 81 -7.23 -14.80 12.67
C ALA A 81 -6.96 -16.22 13.17
N GLU A 82 -5.78 -16.46 13.74
CA GLU A 82 -5.53 -17.66 14.53
C GLU A 82 -5.99 -17.39 15.97
N GLY A 83 -6.88 -18.23 16.49
CA GLY A 83 -7.44 -18.16 17.84
C GLY A 83 -6.74 -19.07 18.83
#